data_AF-A0A848GPP6-F1
#
_entry.id   AF-A0A848GPP6-F1
#
_cell.length_a   1.000
_cell.length_b   1.000
_cell.length_c   1.000
_cell.angle_alpha   90.00
_cell.angle_beta   90.00
_cell.angle_gamma   90.00
#
_symmetry.space_group_name_H-M   'P 1'
#
loop_
_entity.id
_entity.type
_entity.pdbx_description
1 polymer ?
#
loop_
_entity_poly.entity_id
_entity_poly.type
_entity_poly.pdbx_seq_one_letter_code
_entity_poly.pdbx_strand_id
1 'polypeptide(L)'
;MNKNSEYEKMPKSLKGLDLSEKAMQDLNKLKWVVTEKVHGANFSFVYEDHQLLFAKRKAYLQWSDDFFGFQAVVADMEEQVVRFFEHLKQEVPAQRYILYGELFGGKYPHPAVMPDPYVQAIQTGVYYSPVVRFCAFDIAVETADGVKSYIDYDIAVAYFEQFGIFYAKVLFAGKWNEVLNFDTRINSGIPAQLQLPELPSNLIEGVVIKPLRHSALTTLDMRPVIKLKNPEFDEEQKFHEAEKWSFIPDVTSRSEQLSFLVEEMARYVTPNRLNSALSKTGGFDASNQQRQEEIRNEFLEDVWVDFNGDSGNILADLDEQDRRWVRERIATRIAVLMADHTSRQA
;
A
#
# COMPACT_ATOMS: atom_id res chain seq x y z
N MET A 1 2.59 -15.29 13.63
CA MET A 1 2.95 -14.15 12.75
C MET A 1 4.34 -14.37 12.20
N ASN A 2 4.49 -14.27 10.89
CA ASN A 2 5.79 -14.28 10.24
C ASN A 2 6.61 -13.04 10.66
N LYS A 3 7.93 -13.07 10.45
CA LYS A 3 8.78 -11.91 10.72
C LYS A 3 8.38 -10.77 9.78
N ASN A 4 8.23 -9.55 10.30
CA ASN A 4 7.98 -8.37 9.48
C ASN A 4 9.05 -8.23 8.39
N SER A 5 8.63 -7.92 7.17
CA SER A 5 9.54 -7.59 6.08
C SER A 5 9.98 -6.14 6.22
N GLU A 6 11.22 -5.92 6.66
CA GLU A 6 11.72 -4.56 6.81
C GLU A 6 11.95 -3.90 5.45
N TYR A 7 11.62 -2.60 5.35
CA TYR A 7 12.09 -1.77 4.24
C TYR A 7 13.59 -1.46 4.39
N GLU A 8 14.37 -1.67 3.32
CA GLU A 8 15.82 -1.58 3.38
C GLU A 8 16.30 -0.15 3.69
N LYS A 9 17.47 -0.02 4.31
CA LYS A 9 18.11 1.30 4.46
C LYS A 9 18.66 1.74 3.11
N MET A 10 18.24 2.92 2.66
CA MET A 10 18.78 3.53 1.44
C MET A 10 20.15 4.18 1.73
N PRO A 11 21.23 3.77 1.05
CA PRO A 11 22.53 4.42 1.16
C PRO A 11 22.53 5.82 0.52
N LYS A 12 23.51 6.66 0.90
CA LYS A 12 23.69 8.01 0.31
C LYS A 12 24.34 7.97 -1.09
N SER A 13 24.95 6.84 -1.46
CA SER A 13 25.54 6.64 -2.78
C SER A 13 25.65 5.15 -3.10
N LEU A 14 25.80 4.81 -4.38
CA LEU A 14 26.11 3.45 -4.81
C LEU A 14 27.60 3.08 -4.65
N LYS A 15 28.50 4.04 -4.32
CA LYS A 15 29.96 3.83 -4.29
C LYS A 15 30.44 2.92 -3.14
N GLY A 16 29.61 2.69 -2.13
CA GLY A 16 29.90 1.77 -1.01
C GLY A 16 29.35 0.36 -1.22
N LEU A 17 28.91 0.05 -2.43
CA LEU A 17 28.37 -1.24 -2.82
C LEU A 17 29.42 -1.85 -3.75
N ASP A 18 29.99 -3.00 -3.38
CA ASP A 18 30.99 -3.72 -4.17
C ASP A 18 30.36 -4.29 -5.47
N LEU A 19 29.93 -3.39 -6.36
CA LEU A 19 29.26 -3.71 -7.61
C LEU A 19 30.30 -4.16 -8.64
N SER A 20 30.04 -5.29 -9.29
CA SER A 20 30.83 -5.73 -10.45
C SER A 20 30.73 -4.72 -11.60
N GLU A 21 31.72 -4.70 -12.50
CA GLU A 21 31.67 -3.85 -13.70
C GLU A 21 30.41 -4.09 -14.53
N LYS A 22 29.97 -5.35 -14.63
CA LYS A 22 28.73 -5.72 -15.32
C LYS A 22 27.50 -5.11 -14.65
N ALA A 23 27.39 -5.21 -13.32
CA ALA A 23 26.30 -4.60 -12.57
C ALA A 23 26.27 -3.07 -12.77
N MET A 24 27.42 -2.40 -12.73
CA MET A 24 27.51 -0.96 -13.00
C MET A 24 27.08 -0.61 -14.43
N GLN A 25 27.49 -1.40 -15.43
CA GLN A 25 27.05 -1.21 -16.82
C GLN A 25 25.54 -1.40 -16.99
N ASP A 26 24.95 -2.39 -16.32
CA ASP A 26 23.52 -2.64 -16.39
C ASP A 26 22.71 -1.53 -15.71
N LEU A 27 23.17 -1.03 -14.55
CA LEU A 27 22.58 0.14 -13.88
C LEU A 27 22.61 1.41 -14.73
N ASN A 28 23.69 1.62 -15.50
CA ASN A 28 23.81 2.78 -16.39
C ASN A 28 22.85 2.74 -17.60
N LYS A 29 22.32 1.55 -17.95
CA LYS A 29 21.33 1.40 -19.04
C LYS A 29 19.90 1.68 -18.58
N LEU A 30 19.65 1.69 -17.26
CA LEU A 30 18.32 1.91 -16.73
C LEU A 30 17.88 3.35 -16.88
N LYS A 31 16.56 3.53 -16.99
CA LYS A 31 15.92 4.82 -16.72
C LYS A 31 15.70 4.94 -15.23
N TRP A 32 16.11 6.05 -14.65
CA TRP A 32 16.01 6.35 -13.23
C TRP A 32 14.95 7.42 -12.98
N VAL A 33 14.34 7.38 -11.81
CA VAL A 33 13.39 8.39 -11.34
C VAL A 33 13.86 8.99 -10.02
N VAL A 34 13.53 10.27 -9.87
CA VAL A 34 13.69 11.06 -8.65
C VAL A 34 12.31 11.32 -8.09
N THR A 35 12.11 11.02 -6.81
CA THR A 35 10.86 11.27 -6.08
C THR A 35 11.18 12.05 -4.81
N GLU A 36 10.25 12.87 -4.35
CA GLU A 36 10.41 13.58 -3.06
C GLU A 36 10.58 12.56 -1.93
N LYS A 37 11.63 12.74 -1.11
CA LYS A 37 11.79 11.96 0.11
C LYS A 37 10.93 12.59 1.20
N VAL A 38 9.75 12.02 1.43
CA VAL A 38 8.85 12.46 2.52
C VAL A 38 9.53 12.29 3.87
N HIS A 39 9.46 13.32 4.70
CA HIS A 39 10.00 13.33 6.05
C HIS A 39 8.91 12.98 7.06
N GLY A 40 8.92 11.74 7.56
CA GLY A 40 7.89 11.26 8.46
C GLY A 40 8.31 10.02 9.23
N ALA A 41 7.42 9.04 9.27
CA ALA A 41 7.69 7.72 9.84
C ALA A 41 7.31 6.61 8.85
N ASN A 42 8.25 5.72 8.57
CA ASN A 42 7.99 4.58 7.69
C ASN A 42 6.87 3.69 8.23
N PHE A 43 5.91 3.41 7.35
CA PHE A 43 4.73 2.60 7.61
C PHE A 43 4.41 1.73 6.40
N SER A 44 3.77 0.60 6.63
CA SER A 44 3.29 -0.25 5.55
C SER A 44 1.99 -0.94 5.91
N PHE A 45 1.13 -1.04 4.90
CA PHE A 45 0.06 -2.03 4.90
C PHE A 45 0.64 -3.35 4.38
N VAL A 46 0.28 -4.46 5.03
CA VAL A 46 0.71 -5.80 4.67
C VAL A 46 -0.53 -6.67 4.50
N TYR A 47 -0.61 -7.43 3.41
CA TYR A 47 -1.66 -8.39 3.18
C TYR A 47 -1.06 -9.78 3.10
N GLU A 48 -1.38 -10.63 4.06
CA GLU A 48 -1.00 -12.04 4.10
C GLU A 48 -2.14 -12.86 4.68
N ASP A 49 -2.31 -14.09 4.22
CA ASP A 49 -3.36 -15.01 4.71
C ASP A 49 -4.73 -14.36 4.82
N HIS A 50 -5.08 -13.52 3.83
CA HIS A 50 -6.35 -12.81 3.72
C HIS A 50 -6.62 -11.73 4.78
N GLN A 51 -5.62 -11.44 5.61
CA GLN A 51 -5.67 -10.41 6.65
C GLN A 51 -4.92 -9.15 6.21
N LEU A 52 -5.48 -7.99 6.56
CA LEU A 52 -4.79 -6.72 6.47
C LEU A 52 -4.07 -6.47 7.79
N LEU A 53 -2.76 -6.30 7.73
CA LEU A 53 -1.87 -6.02 8.85
C LEU A 53 -1.14 -4.69 8.64
N PHE A 54 -0.61 -4.14 9.73
CA PHE A 54 0.08 -2.85 9.73
C PHE A 54 1.48 -3.01 10.31
N ALA A 55 2.47 -2.33 9.75
CA ALA A 55 3.82 -2.38 10.27
C ALA A 55 4.49 -1.01 10.25
N LYS A 56 5.28 -0.77 11.30
CA LYS A 56 6.39 0.19 11.24
C LYS A 56 7.60 -0.53 10.68
N ARG A 57 8.65 0.23 10.34
CA ARG A 57 9.89 -0.28 9.73
C ARG A 57 10.38 -1.65 10.21
N LYS A 58 10.35 -1.89 11.53
CA LYS A 58 10.99 -3.06 12.17
C LYS A 58 10.02 -4.07 12.76
N ALA A 59 8.72 -3.79 12.80
CA ALA A 59 7.76 -4.63 13.50
C ALA A 59 6.33 -4.36 13.01
N TYR A 60 5.51 -5.41 13.08
CA TYR A 60 4.06 -5.25 13.03
C TYR A 60 3.57 -4.37 14.18
N LEU A 61 2.47 -3.67 13.92
CA LEU A 61 1.72 -2.88 14.87
C LEU A 61 0.47 -3.65 15.27
N GLN A 62 0.03 -3.45 16.51
CA GLN A 62 -1.31 -3.82 16.96
C GLN A 62 -2.25 -2.62 16.83
N TRP A 63 -3.55 -2.84 16.67
CA TRP A 63 -4.53 -1.74 16.59
C TRP A 63 -4.48 -0.80 17.79
N SER A 64 -4.09 -1.30 18.97
CA SER A 64 -3.93 -0.51 20.20
C SER A 64 -2.57 0.20 20.33
N ASP A 65 -1.66 0.05 19.36
CA ASP A 65 -0.35 0.71 19.43
C ASP A 65 -0.49 2.22 19.22
N ASP A 66 0.21 2.99 20.05
CA ASP A 66 0.38 4.43 19.87
C ASP A 66 1.47 4.70 18.82
N PHE A 67 1.07 4.83 17.56
CA PHE A 67 1.97 5.11 16.45
C PHE A 67 1.38 6.19 15.54
N PHE A 68 1.54 7.45 15.95
CA PHE A 68 1.17 8.64 15.19
C PHE A 68 -0.29 8.65 14.70
N GLY A 69 -1.22 8.05 15.45
CA GLY A 69 -2.63 7.95 15.06
C GLY A 69 -2.87 7.17 13.75
N PHE A 70 -2.03 6.18 13.42
CA PHE A 70 -2.15 5.41 12.17
C PHE A 70 -3.55 4.80 11.97
N GLN A 71 -4.29 4.55 13.04
CA GLN A 71 -5.66 4.04 13.01
C GLN A 71 -6.60 4.94 12.18
N ALA A 72 -6.47 6.27 12.30
CA ALA A 72 -7.26 7.20 11.48
C ALA A 72 -6.90 7.08 9.99
N VAL A 73 -5.61 6.93 9.68
CA VAL A 73 -5.14 6.73 8.30
C VAL A 73 -5.64 5.39 7.74
N VAL A 74 -5.65 4.34 8.55
CA VAL A 74 -6.20 3.04 8.14
C VAL A 74 -7.70 3.16 7.89
N ALA A 75 -8.47 3.75 8.82
CA ALA A 75 -9.91 3.90 8.67
C ALA A 75 -10.30 4.66 7.38
N ASP A 76 -9.51 5.69 7.01
CA ASP A 76 -9.71 6.45 5.78
C ASP A 76 -9.35 5.67 4.49
N MET A 77 -8.48 4.67 4.59
CA MET A 77 -7.85 4.02 3.42
C MET A 77 -8.08 2.51 3.30
N GLU A 78 -8.70 1.85 4.29
CA GLU A 78 -8.76 0.39 4.35
C GLU A 78 -9.46 -0.21 3.13
N GLU A 79 -10.59 0.35 2.71
CA GLU A 79 -11.39 -0.20 1.61
C GLU A 79 -10.58 -0.22 0.30
N GLN A 80 -9.96 0.91 -0.05
CA GLN A 80 -9.14 1.03 -1.26
C GLN A 80 -7.87 0.17 -1.18
N VAL A 81 -7.24 0.05 -0.02
CA VAL A 81 -6.02 -0.75 0.16
C VAL A 81 -6.31 -2.26 0.08
N VAL A 82 -7.42 -2.73 0.68
CA VAL A 82 -7.81 -4.14 0.57
C VAL A 82 -8.18 -4.48 -0.87
N ARG A 83 -8.92 -3.62 -1.56
CA ARG A 83 -9.24 -3.80 -2.99
C ARG A 83 -7.97 -3.84 -3.85
N PHE A 84 -7.01 -2.97 -3.57
CA PHE A 84 -5.70 -2.99 -4.21
C PHE A 84 -4.99 -4.34 -4.02
N PHE A 85 -4.89 -4.84 -2.79
CA PHE A 85 -4.19 -6.11 -2.53
C PHE A 85 -4.88 -7.32 -3.12
N GLU A 86 -6.20 -7.37 -3.08
CA GLU A 86 -6.96 -8.46 -3.70
C GLU A 86 -6.79 -8.49 -5.21
N HIS A 87 -6.76 -7.32 -5.85
CA HIS A 87 -6.47 -7.23 -7.28
C HIS A 87 -5.02 -7.62 -7.58
N LEU A 88 -4.05 -7.09 -6.83
CA LEU A 88 -2.64 -7.43 -7.00
C LEU A 88 -2.39 -8.94 -6.85
N LYS A 89 -3.09 -9.61 -5.91
CA LYS A 89 -3.02 -11.06 -5.69
C LYS A 89 -3.52 -11.88 -6.89
N GLN A 90 -4.44 -11.34 -7.69
CA GLN A 90 -4.91 -12.00 -8.92
C GLN A 90 -3.87 -11.91 -10.04
N GLU A 91 -3.13 -10.80 -10.11
CA GLU A 91 -2.13 -10.53 -11.16
C GLU A 91 -0.74 -11.11 -10.84
N VAL A 92 -0.36 -11.13 -9.56
CA VAL A 92 0.99 -11.49 -9.10
C VAL A 92 0.90 -12.55 -8.00
N PRO A 93 1.09 -13.84 -8.31
CA PRO A 93 1.06 -14.90 -7.31
C PRO A 93 2.16 -14.75 -6.25
N ALA A 94 1.76 -14.46 -5.02
CA ALA A 94 2.63 -14.35 -3.85
C ALA A 94 1.89 -14.73 -2.55
N GLN A 95 2.64 -14.92 -1.47
CA GLN A 95 2.08 -15.19 -0.14
C GLN A 95 1.84 -13.91 0.65
N ARG A 96 2.74 -12.94 0.54
CA ARG A 96 2.65 -11.65 1.24
C ARG A 96 2.76 -10.52 0.24
N TYR A 97 1.93 -9.50 0.43
CA TYR A 97 1.90 -8.29 -0.38
C TYR A 97 2.10 -7.09 0.55
N ILE A 98 2.91 -6.13 0.13
CA ILE A 98 3.32 -5.02 1.01
C ILE A 98 3.22 -3.71 0.24
N LEU A 99 2.48 -2.77 0.80
CA LEU A 99 2.41 -1.38 0.35
C LEU A 99 3.24 -0.53 1.30
N TYR A 100 4.43 -0.14 0.87
CA TYR A 100 5.32 0.71 1.65
C TYR A 100 5.02 2.18 1.42
N GLY A 101 5.04 2.95 2.51
CA GLY A 101 4.94 4.39 2.47
C GLY A 101 5.49 5.07 3.72
N GLU A 102 5.18 6.35 3.81
CA GLU A 102 5.54 7.21 4.93
C GLU A 102 4.26 7.79 5.54
N LEU A 103 4.08 7.64 6.85
CA LEU A 103 3.15 8.49 7.60
C LEU A 103 3.78 9.87 7.76
N PHE A 104 3.04 10.91 7.41
CA PHE A 104 3.54 12.28 7.39
C PHE A 104 2.47 13.29 7.82
N GLY A 105 2.89 14.53 8.13
CA GLY A 105 1.98 15.62 8.47
C GLY A 105 1.73 15.77 9.97
N GLY A 106 0.53 16.21 10.32
CA GLY A 106 0.12 16.54 11.70
C GLY A 106 0.43 17.99 12.12
N LYS A 107 0.95 18.82 11.20
CA LYS A 107 1.12 20.26 11.40
C LYS A 107 1.27 20.97 10.07
N TYR A 108 0.57 22.09 9.92
CA TYR A 108 0.70 22.97 8.77
C TYR A 108 0.62 24.45 9.20
N PRO A 109 1.77 25.14 9.35
CA PRO A 109 1.83 26.47 9.95
C PRO A 109 1.45 27.58 8.95
N HIS A 110 0.20 27.56 8.47
CA HIS A 110 -0.34 28.58 7.58
C HIS A 110 -1.59 29.24 8.19
N PRO A 111 -1.74 30.58 8.20
CA PRO A 111 -2.87 31.27 8.84
C PRO A 111 -4.26 30.86 8.32
N ALA A 112 -4.35 30.45 7.06
CA ALA A 112 -5.59 29.99 6.43
C ALA A 112 -5.89 28.49 6.61
N VAL A 113 -5.03 27.74 7.31
CA VAL A 113 -5.19 26.30 7.51
C VAL A 113 -5.44 26.06 9.00
N MET A 114 -6.59 25.47 9.33
CA MET A 114 -6.89 25.12 10.71
C MET A 114 -6.02 23.94 11.15
N PRO A 115 -5.32 24.04 12.29
CA PRO A 115 -4.64 22.91 12.88
C PRO A 115 -5.65 21.84 13.32
N ASP A 116 -5.23 20.59 13.26
CA ASP A 116 -5.94 19.52 13.96
C ASP A 116 -5.53 19.55 15.45
N PRO A 117 -6.50 19.59 16.39
CA PRO A 117 -6.20 19.73 17.81
C PRO A 117 -5.67 18.45 18.46
N TYR A 118 -5.75 17.29 17.80
CA TYR A 118 -5.41 15.99 18.36
C TYR A 118 -4.02 15.49 17.96
N VAL A 119 -3.49 15.98 16.84
CA VAL A 119 -2.20 15.52 16.31
C VAL A 119 -1.15 16.63 16.35
N GLN A 120 0.11 16.22 16.39
CA GLN A 120 1.24 17.12 16.19
C GLN A 120 2.09 16.62 15.02
N ALA A 121 3.07 17.43 14.61
CA ALA A 121 3.96 17.08 13.51
C ALA A 121 4.68 15.75 13.81
N ILE A 122 4.62 14.79 12.88
CA ILE A 122 5.43 13.55 12.98
C ILE A 122 6.92 13.88 12.91
N GLN A 123 7.26 14.83 12.03
CA GLN A 123 8.58 15.44 11.91
C GLN A 123 8.44 16.93 11.65
N THR A 124 9.48 17.70 11.95
CA THR A 124 9.54 19.15 11.73
C THR A 124 10.43 19.50 10.55
N GLY A 125 10.39 20.77 10.15
CA GLY A 125 11.27 21.37 9.15
C GLY A 125 10.80 21.30 7.71
N VAL A 126 9.91 20.36 7.42
CA VAL A 126 9.08 20.37 6.22
C VAL A 126 7.66 20.05 6.64
N TYR A 127 6.70 20.85 6.15
CA TYR A 127 5.30 20.75 6.53
C TYR A 127 4.46 20.37 5.33
N TYR A 128 3.64 19.34 5.50
CA TYR A 128 2.93 18.70 4.40
C TYR A 128 1.41 18.82 4.51
N SER A 129 0.87 18.63 5.73
CA SER A 129 -0.57 18.52 5.98
C SER A 129 -0.87 18.84 7.45
N PRO A 130 -2.01 19.50 7.77
CA PRO A 130 -2.41 19.77 9.16
C PRO A 130 -2.77 18.49 9.92
N VAL A 131 -3.14 17.43 9.20
CA VAL A 131 -3.47 16.11 9.74
C VAL A 131 -2.45 15.07 9.30
N VAL A 132 -2.43 13.90 9.96
CA VAL A 132 -1.59 12.78 9.54
C VAL A 132 -2.16 12.14 8.26
N ARG A 133 -1.28 11.81 7.32
CA ARG A 133 -1.58 11.21 6.02
C ARG A 133 -0.56 10.11 5.70
N PHE A 134 -0.85 9.30 4.69
CA PHE A 134 0.07 8.29 4.15
C PHE A 134 0.48 8.61 2.72
N CYS A 135 1.78 8.48 2.43
CA CYS A 135 2.33 8.60 1.08
C CYS A 135 3.00 7.29 0.68
N ALA A 136 2.38 6.56 -0.25
CA ALA A 136 2.96 5.35 -0.82
C ALA A 136 4.21 5.67 -1.63
N PHE A 137 5.21 4.80 -1.56
CA PHE A 137 6.39 4.92 -2.40
C PHE A 137 6.80 3.62 -3.07
N ASP A 138 6.44 2.44 -2.57
CA ASP A 138 6.80 1.17 -3.21
C ASP A 138 5.80 0.06 -2.91
N ILE A 139 5.74 -0.93 -3.80
CA ILE A 139 5.01 -2.18 -3.61
C ILE A 139 6.02 -3.32 -3.64
N ALA A 140 5.89 -4.26 -2.71
CA ALA A 140 6.67 -5.50 -2.71
C ALA A 140 5.74 -6.72 -2.57
N VAL A 141 6.24 -7.85 -3.05
CA VAL A 141 5.62 -9.16 -2.87
C VAL A 141 6.66 -10.13 -2.33
N GLU A 142 6.20 -11.10 -1.53
CA GLU A 142 7.04 -12.20 -1.06
C GLU A 142 6.41 -13.54 -1.43
N THR A 143 7.22 -14.36 -2.09
CA THR A 143 6.85 -15.71 -2.50
C THR A 143 6.89 -16.68 -1.33
N ALA A 144 6.44 -17.91 -1.57
CA ALA A 144 6.32 -18.95 -0.55
C ALA A 144 7.64 -19.39 0.10
N ASP A 145 8.74 -19.25 -0.62
CA ASP A 145 10.11 -19.48 -0.16
C ASP A 145 10.71 -18.26 0.57
N GLY A 146 9.92 -17.18 0.76
CA GLY A 146 10.33 -15.98 1.47
C GLY A 146 11.17 -15.01 0.64
N VAL A 147 11.22 -15.19 -0.68
CA VAL A 147 11.94 -14.27 -1.57
C VAL A 147 11.11 -13.01 -1.78
N LYS A 148 11.63 -11.89 -1.27
CA LYS A 148 11.05 -10.56 -1.45
C LYS A 148 11.49 -9.94 -2.76
N SER A 149 10.54 -9.46 -3.55
CA SER A 149 10.80 -8.65 -4.75
C SER A 149 9.95 -7.38 -4.74
N TYR A 150 10.43 -6.36 -5.44
CA TYR A 150 9.71 -5.10 -5.58
C TYR A 150 9.08 -5.02 -6.97
N ILE A 151 7.85 -4.52 -7.03
CA ILE A 151 7.19 -4.21 -8.30
C ILE A 151 7.91 -3.03 -8.95
N ASP A 152 8.06 -3.06 -10.27
CA ASP A 152 8.63 -1.95 -11.03
C ASP A 152 7.86 -0.66 -10.76
N TYR A 153 8.57 0.47 -10.69
CA TYR A 153 7.98 1.69 -10.14
C TYR A 153 6.87 2.26 -11.02
N ASP A 154 6.97 2.13 -12.34
CA ASP A 154 5.89 2.55 -13.24
C ASP A 154 4.62 1.70 -13.08
N ILE A 155 4.77 0.40 -12.85
CA ILE A 155 3.65 -0.49 -12.53
C ILE A 155 3.08 -0.13 -11.17
N ALA A 156 3.92 0.17 -10.17
CA ALA A 156 3.45 0.61 -8.86
C ALA A 156 2.66 1.93 -8.93
N VAL A 157 3.13 2.90 -9.72
CA VAL A 157 2.40 4.15 -10.00
C VAL A 157 1.04 3.87 -10.63
N ALA A 158 0.97 2.96 -11.61
CA ALA A 158 -0.31 2.59 -12.22
C ALA A 158 -1.31 2.03 -11.19
N TYR A 159 -0.84 1.19 -10.26
CA TYR A 159 -1.68 0.72 -9.15
C TYR A 159 -2.08 1.86 -8.21
N PHE A 160 -1.17 2.75 -7.84
CA PHE A 160 -1.51 3.88 -6.97
C PHE A 160 -2.60 4.76 -7.59
N GLU A 161 -2.51 5.03 -8.90
CA GLU A 161 -3.50 5.81 -9.64
C GLU A 161 -4.84 5.08 -9.78
N GLN A 162 -4.81 3.80 -10.13
CA GLN A 162 -6.01 2.97 -10.29
C GLN A 162 -6.84 2.89 -9.00
N PHE A 163 -6.17 2.80 -7.84
CA PHE A 163 -6.80 2.64 -6.54
C PHE A 163 -6.88 3.94 -5.72
N GLY A 164 -6.51 5.09 -6.29
CA GLY A 164 -6.60 6.38 -5.62
C GLY A 164 -5.68 6.53 -4.40
N ILE A 165 -4.57 5.79 -4.35
CA ILE A 165 -3.61 5.82 -3.25
C ILE A 165 -2.66 7.00 -3.45
N PHE A 166 -2.59 7.91 -2.46
CA PHE A 166 -1.64 9.03 -2.50
C PHE A 166 -0.19 8.51 -2.49
N TYR A 167 0.65 9.03 -3.38
CA TYR A 167 1.99 8.49 -3.61
C TYR A 167 3.04 9.55 -3.94
N ALA A 168 4.32 9.19 -3.81
CA ALA A 168 5.45 10.07 -4.07
C ALA A 168 5.65 10.30 -5.58
N LYS A 169 5.16 11.41 -6.13
CA LYS A 169 5.24 11.69 -7.58
C LYS A 169 6.67 11.83 -8.09
N VAL A 170 6.86 11.45 -9.36
CA VAL A 170 8.14 11.64 -10.08
C VAL A 170 8.39 13.12 -10.27
N LEU A 171 9.49 13.62 -9.70
CA LEU A 171 9.98 14.98 -9.88
C LEU A 171 10.82 15.09 -11.16
N PHE A 172 11.58 14.05 -11.47
CA PHE A 172 12.45 13.98 -12.64
C PHE A 172 12.72 12.53 -13.04
N ALA A 173 12.92 12.28 -14.33
CA ALA A 173 13.31 10.97 -14.84
C ALA A 173 14.40 11.12 -15.91
N GLY A 174 15.48 10.35 -15.80
CA GLY A 174 16.63 10.49 -16.66
C GLY A 174 17.64 9.34 -16.52
N LYS A 175 18.83 9.53 -17.09
CA LYS A 175 19.97 8.63 -16.89
C LYS A 175 20.61 8.85 -15.53
N TRP A 176 21.43 7.90 -15.11
CA TRP A 176 22.11 7.90 -13.81
C TRP A 176 22.81 9.23 -13.46
N ASN A 177 23.63 9.76 -14.37
CA ASN A 177 24.34 11.02 -14.14
C ASN A 177 23.41 12.25 -14.05
N GLU A 178 22.24 12.21 -14.70
CA GLU A 178 21.29 13.33 -14.65
C GLU A 178 20.56 13.34 -13.31
N VAL A 179 20.06 12.17 -12.87
CA VAL A 179 19.34 12.06 -11.59
C VAL A 179 20.24 12.33 -10.37
N LEU A 180 21.54 12.00 -10.45
CA LEU A 180 22.49 12.28 -9.38
C LEU A 180 22.79 13.77 -9.19
N ASN A 181 22.58 14.58 -10.22
CA ASN A 181 22.78 16.03 -10.19
C ASN A 181 21.47 16.79 -9.97
N PHE A 182 20.41 16.11 -9.55
CA PHE A 182 19.14 16.75 -9.25
C PHE A 182 19.31 17.80 -8.15
N ASP A 183 18.82 19.02 -8.41
CA ASP A 183 18.87 20.10 -7.43
C ASP A 183 17.82 19.87 -6.33
N THR A 184 18.30 19.64 -5.11
CA THR A 184 17.44 19.38 -3.95
C THR A 184 16.96 20.65 -3.26
N ARG A 185 17.40 21.84 -3.70
CA ARG A 185 16.98 23.14 -3.14
C ARG A 185 15.64 23.61 -3.71
N ILE A 186 14.64 22.75 -3.57
CA ILE A 186 13.27 23.02 -3.97
C ILE A 186 12.35 22.87 -2.76
N ASN A 187 11.23 23.59 -2.79
CA ASN A 187 10.17 23.39 -1.81
C ASN A 187 9.40 22.10 -2.08
N SER A 188 8.82 21.53 -1.04
CA SER A 188 7.94 20.36 -1.16
C SER A 188 6.76 20.64 -2.09
N GLY A 189 6.51 19.70 -3.00
CA GLY A 189 5.35 19.75 -3.90
C GLY A 189 4.10 19.09 -3.29
N ILE A 190 4.22 18.42 -2.15
CA ILE A 190 3.12 17.66 -1.52
C ILE A 190 1.96 18.56 -1.07
N PRO A 191 2.17 19.73 -0.44
CA PRO A 191 1.05 20.58 -0.02
C PRO A 191 0.14 20.99 -1.16
N ALA A 192 0.70 21.33 -2.33
CA ALA A 192 -0.08 21.68 -3.52
C ALA A 192 -0.92 20.49 -4.03
N GLN A 193 -0.39 19.26 -3.95
CA GLN A 193 -1.13 18.05 -4.29
C GLN A 193 -2.31 17.80 -3.34
N LEU A 194 -2.20 18.28 -2.10
CA LEU A 194 -3.26 18.25 -1.08
C LEU A 194 -4.14 19.50 -1.09
N GLN A 195 -4.00 20.37 -2.09
CA GLN A 195 -4.76 21.62 -2.25
C GLN A 195 -4.57 22.60 -1.07
N LEU A 196 -3.39 22.57 -0.44
CA LEU A 196 -3.01 23.48 0.64
C LEU A 196 -2.26 24.71 0.10
N PRO A 197 -2.40 25.87 0.76
CA PRO A 197 -1.71 27.11 0.37
C PRO A 197 -0.20 26.99 0.59
N GLU A 198 0.60 27.65 -0.25
CA GLU A 198 2.07 27.57 -0.15
C GLU A 198 2.62 28.09 1.18
N LEU A 199 3.71 27.47 1.64
CA LEU A 199 4.50 27.92 2.77
C LEU A 199 5.81 28.54 2.29
N PRO A 200 6.26 29.65 2.88
CA PRO A 200 7.57 30.22 2.57
C PRO A 200 8.69 29.26 3.03
N SER A 201 9.64 28.99 2.14
CA SER A 201 10.86 28.22 2.45
C SER A 201 10.61 26.82 3.05
N ASN A 202 9.64 26.08 2.50
CA ASN A 202 9.30 24.71 2.89
C ASN A 202 10.15 23.67 2.14
N LEU A 203 11.47 23.72 2.32
CA LEU A 203 12.44 22.89 1.61
C LEU A 203 12.23 21.39 1.87
N ILE A 204 12.44 20.58 0.83
CA ILE A 204 12.40 19.11 0.98
C ILE A 204 13.57 18.59 1.81
N GLU A 205 13.37 17.49 2.54
CA GLU A 205 14.48 16.75 3.19
C GLU A 205 15.51 16.27 2.14
N GLY A 206 15.00 15.92 0.95
CA GLY A 206 15.78 15.44 -0.16
C GLY A 206 14.94 14.60 -1.10
N VAL A 207 15.59 13.71 -1.82
CA VAL A 207 14.98 12.86 -2.84
C VAL A 207 15.40 11.41 -2.71
N VAL A 208 14.53 10.51 -3.17
CA VAL A 208 14.84 9.09 -3.39
C VAL A 208 15.04 8.87 -4.88
N ILE A 209 16.14 8.20 -5.21
CA ILE A 209 16.50 7.83 -6.59
C ILE A 209 16.44 6.32 -6.71
N LYS A 210 15.64 5.84 -7.67
CA LYS A 210 15.46 4.41 -7.95
C LYS A 210 15.21 4.19 -9.45
N PRO A 211 15.41 2.98 -9.98
CA PRO A 211 15.07 2.68 -11.35
C PRO A 211 13.57 2.78 -11.56
N LEU A 212 13.17 3.22 -12.75
CA LEU A 212 11.78 3.11 -13.19
C LEU A 212 11.39 1.63 -13.33
N ARG A 213 12.28 0.83 -13.90
CA ARG A 213 12.18 -0.63 -14.02
C ARG A 213 13.49 -1.30 -13.65
N HIS A 214 13.40 -2.41 -12.96
CA HIS A 214 14.53 -3.22 -12.48
C HIS A 214 14.27 -4.73 -12.56
N SER A 215 13.03 -5.16 -12.83
CA SER A 215 12.65 -6.58 -12.94
C SER A 215 13.48 -7.39 -13.95
N ALA A 216 14.00 -6.75 -15.00
CA ALA A 216 14.87 -7.39 -16.00
C ALA A 216 16.31 -7.63 -15.50
N LEU A 217 16.68 -7.11 -14.33
CA LEU A 217 18.03 -7.23 -13.77
C LEU A 217 18.12 -8.41 -12.81
N THR A 218 18.50 -9.57 -13.36
CA THR A 218 18.68 -10.82 -12.59
C THR A 218 20.02 -10.91 -11.86
N THR A 219 20.92 -9.96 -12.09
CA THR A 219 22.32 -9.98 -11.63
C THR A 219 22.59 -9.05 -10.44
N LEU A 220 21.57 -8.34 -9.96
CA LEU A 220 21.72 -7.43 -8.82
C LEU A 220 21.33 -8.17 -7.54
N ASP A 221 22.33 -8.46 -6.71
CA ASP A 221 22.13 -9.03 -5.37
C ASP A 221 21.52 -8.03 -4.39
N MET A 222 21.25 -6.80 -4.83
CA MET A 222 20.69 -5.76 -4.00
C MET A 222 19.82 -4.77 -4.77
N ARG A 223 18.86 -4.18 -4.04
CA ARG A 223 17.97 -3.17 -4.59
C ARG A 223 18.74 -1.86 -4.88
N PRO A 224 18.78 -1.38 -6.14
CA PRO A 224 19.58 -0.23 -6.52
C PRO A 224 18.84 1.08 -6.21
N VAL A 225 18.58 1.36 -4.94
CA VAL A 225 17.90 2.59 -4.47
C VAL A 225 18.86 3.41 -3.62
N ILE A 226 18.90 4.72 -3.83
CA ILE A 226 19.69 5.65 -3.01
C ILE A 226 18.84 6.85 -2.58
N LYS A 227 19.36 7.60 -1.61
CA LYS A 227 18.80 8.90 -1.21
C LYS A 227 19.84 10.02 -1.38
N LEU A 228 19.39 11.16 -1.87
CA LEU A 228 20.14 12.42 -1.81
C LEU A 228 19.44 13.32 -0.80
N LYS A 229 20.19 13.91 0.13
CA LYS A 229 19.65 14.87 1.10
C LYS A 229 19.92 16.29 0.64
N ASN A 230 19.02 17.21 0.96
CA ASN A 230 19.30 18.63 0.89
C ASN A 230 20.25 19.00 2.05
N PRO A 231 21.46 19.54 1.77
CA PRO A 231 22.40 19.93 2.82
C PRO A 231 21.83 20.96 3.80
N GLU A 232 21.05 21.92 3.30
CA GLU A 232 20.45 22.98 4.12
C GLU A 232 19.46 22.38 5.14
N PHE A 233 18.80 21.26 4.79
CA PHE A 233 17.92 20.53 5.69
C PHE A 233 18.67 19.77 6.82
N ASP A 234 19.91 19.33 6.59
CA ASP A 234 20.67 18.54 7.58
C ASP A 234 21.38 19.46 8.60
N GLU A 235 21.60 20.74 8.25
CA GLU A 235 22.41 21.69 9.03
C GLU A 235 21.59 22.50 10.05
N GLU A 236 20.30 22.76 9.80
CA GLU A 236 19.51 23.63 10.67
C GLU A 236 18.76 22.87 11.78
N GLN A 237 19.06 23.22 13.05
CA GLN A 237 18.43 22.64 14.24
C GLN A 237 16.90 22.72 14.25
N LYS A 238 16.33 23.79 13.66
CA LYS A 238 14.87 24.03 13.59
C LYS A 238 14.10 22.92 12.88
N PHE A 239 14.80 22.08 12.11
CA PHE A 239 14.23 20.95 11.39
C PHE A 239 14.08 19.69 12.25
N HIS A 240 14.56 19.69 13.51
CA HIS A 240 14.58 18.52 14.40
C HIS A 240 13.86 18.77 15.75
N GLU A 241 12.87 19.65 15.77
CA GLU A 241 12.12 20.09 16.96
C GLU A 241 10.83 19.29 17.21
N ALA A 242 10.63 18.16 16.53
CA ALA A 242 9.42 17.34 16.73
C ALA A 242 9.34 16.79 18.17
N GLU A 243 8.27 17.11 18.87
CA GLU A 243 8.00 16.60 20.21
C GLU A 243 7.34 15.21 20.15
N LYS A 244 7.49 14.44 21.22
CA LYS A 244 6.74 13.19 21.37
C LYS A 244 5.31 13.51 21.76
N TRP A 245 4.36 12.93 21.04
CA TRP A 245 2.94 13.02 21.32
C TRP A 245 2.30 11.64 21.22
N SER A 246 1.10 11.52 21.79
CA SER A 246 0.35 10.27 21.88
C SER A 246 -1.06 10.52 21.41
N PHE A 247 -1.56 9.67 20.52
CA PHE A 247 -2.93 9.75 20.03
C PHE A 247 -3.36 8.41 19.45
N ILE A 248 -4.38 7.83 20.06
CA ILE A 248 -5.08 6.67 19.53
C ILE A 248 -6.53 7.13 19.33
N PRO A 249 -6.96 7.37 18.07
CA PRO A 249 -8.32 7.80 17.79
C PRO A 249 -9.33 6.69 18.11
N ASP A 250 -10.53 7.08 18.53
CA ASP A 250 -11.66 6.17 18.72
C ASP A 250 -12.30 5.87 17.36
N VAL A 251 -11.59 5.05 16.56
CA VAL A 251 -12.03 4.56 15.26
C VAL A 251 -11.81 3.06 15.18
N THR A 252 -12.53 2.43 14.27
CA THR A 252 -12.47 0.99 14.05
C THR A 252 -11.99 0.69 12.63
N SER A 253 -11.52 -0.54 12.43
CA SER A 253 -11.22 -1.08 11.10
C SER A 253 -12.13 -2.26 10.83
N ARG A 254 -12.76 -2.30 9.65
CA ARG A 254 -13.56 -3.45 9.23
C ARG A 254 -12.70 -4.68 9.04
N SER A 255 -11.47 -4.51 8.56
CA SER A 255 -10.51 -5.61 8.48
C SER A 255 -10.24 -6.20 9.86
N GLU A 256 -10.07 -5.39 10.91
CA GLU A 256 -9.89 -5.91 12.26
C GLU A 256 -11.18 -6.55 12.82
N GLN A 257 -12.33 -5.93 12.58
CA GLN A 257 -13.60 -6.34 13.20
C GLN A 257 -14.29 -7.51 12.50
N LEU A 258 -14.20 -7.61 11.17
CA LEU A 258 -15.05 -8.49 10.36
C LEU A 258 -14.26 -9.57 9.63
N SER A 259 -12.93 -9.58 9.66
CA SER A 259 -12.15 -10.62 8.96
C SER A 259 -12.47 -12.03 9.46
N PHE A 260 -12.75 -12.22 10.75
CA PHE A 260 -13.14 -13.53 11.28
C PHE A 260 -14.40 -14.05 10.59
N LEU A 261 -15.37 -13.17 10.32
CA LEU A 261 -16.63 -13.51 9.67
C LEU A 261 -16.40 -13.90 8.21
N VAL A 262 -15.54 -13.16 7.51
CA VAL A 262 -15.13 -13.47 6.13
C VAL A 262 -14.47 -14.84 6.06
N GLU A 263 -13.59 -15.19 7.00
CA GLU A 263 -12.91 -16.49 7.02
C GLU A 263 -13.87 -17.66 7.32
N GLU A 264 -14.86 -17.49 8.21
CA GLU A 264 -15.87 -18.52 8.43
C GLU A 264 -16.79 -18.69 7.21
N MET A 265 -17.22 -17.59 6.58
CA MET A 265 -18.01 -17.62 5.35
C MET A 265 -17.24 -18.22 4.17
N ALA A 266 -15.93 -18.00 4.09
CA ALA A 266 -15.08 -18.55 3.03
C ALA A 266 -15.08 -20.09 3.00
N ARG A 267 -15.40 -20.76 4.13
CA ARG A 267 -15.54 -22.22 4.19
C ARG A 267 -16.73 -22.75 3.38
N TYR A 268 -17.71 -21.89 3.09
CA TYR A 268 -18.86 -22.22 2.24
C TYR A 268 -18.48 -22.09 0.76
N VAL A 269 -17.42 -21.38 0.40
CA VAL A 269 -16.94 -21.22 -0.98
C VAL A 269 -16.26 -22.51 -1.45
N THR A 270 -17.05 -23.44 -1.99
CA THR A 270 -16.60 -24.78 -2.38
C THR A 270 -16.89 -25.11 -3.84
N PRO A 271 -16.13 -26.06 -4.46
CA PRO A 271 -16.44 -26.53 -5.82
C PRO A 271 -17.85 -27.08 -5.99
N ASN A 272 -18.44 -27.68 -4.94
CA ASN A 272 -19.80 -28.22 -4.99
C ASN A 272 -20.85 -27.11 -5.14
N ARG A 273 -20.68 -25.99 -4.43
CA ARG A 273 -21.55 -24.82 -4.59
C ARG A 273 -21.36 -24.15 -5.95
N LEU A 274 -20.12 -24.08 -6.46
CA LEU A 274 -19.88 -23.64 -7.83
C LEU A 274 -20.64 -24.48 -8.86
N ASN A 275 -20.56 -25.82 -8.75
CA ASN A 275 -21.31 -26.73 -9.65
C ASN A 275 -22.82 -26.55 -9.52
N SER A 276 -23.32 -26.31 -8.30
CA SER A 276 -24.73 -26.03 -8.05
C SER A 276 -25.16 -24.73 -8.73
N ALA A 277 -24.39 -23.66 -8.61
CA ALA A 277 -24.64 -22.40 -9.30
C ALA A 277 -24.64 -22.60 -10.82
N LEU A 278 -23.62 -23.27 -11.38
CA LEU A 278 -23.55 -23.60 -12.81
C LEU A 278 -24.77 -24.40 -13.31
N SER A 279 -25.33 -25.31 -12.49
CA SER A 279 -26.53 -26.06 -12.87
C SER A 279 -27.80 -25.20 -12.97
N LYS A 280 -27.87 -24.12 -12.18
CA LYS A 280 -29.03 -23.21 -12.11
C LYS A 280 -28.93 -22.09 -13.16
N THR A 281 -27.73 -21.56 -13.35
CA THR A 281 -27.47 -20.43 -14.26
C THR A 281 -26.98 -20.86 -15.63
N GLY A 282 -26.66 -22.14 -15.85
CA GLY A 282 -26.03 -22.62 -17.08
C GLY A 282 -24.50 -22.60 -17.02
N GLY A 283 -23.89 -23.29 -17.98
CA GLY A 283 -22.45 -23.55 -18.02
C GLY A 283 -21.58 -22.30 -18.12
N PHE A 284 -20.32 -22.45 -17.73
CA PHE A 284 -19.34 -21.37 -17.74
C PHE A 284 -19.00 -20.96 -19.18
N ASP A 285 -19.00 -19.67 -19.45
CA ASP A 285 -18.58 -19.08 -20.71
C ASP A 285 -17.61 -17.92 -20.42
N ALA A 286 -16.34 -18.12 -20.75
CA ALA A 286 -15.26 -17.15 -20.53
C ALA A 286 -15.46 -15.83 -21.31
N SER A 287 -16.20 -15.88 -22.42
CA SER A 287 -16.46 -14.73 -23.29
C SER A 287 -17.70 -13.94 -22.90
N ASN A 288 -18.55 -14.50 -22.03
CA ASN A 288 -19.81 -13.90 -21.61
C ASN A 288 -19.74 -13.37 -20.18
N GLN A 289 -19.43 -12.08 -20.05
CA GLN A 289 -19.34 -11.38 -18.76
C GLN A 289 -20.64 -11.46 -17.96
N GLN A 290 -21.79 -11.32 -18.63
CA GLN A 290 -23.09 -11.41 -17.95
C GLN A 290 -23.30 -12.79 -17.33
N ARG A 291 -22.96 -13.87 -18.05
CA ARG A 291 -23.04 -15.25 -17.51
C ARG A 291 -22.15 -15.42 -16.29
N GLN A 292 -20.93 -14.87 -16.31
CA GLN A 292 -20.01 -14.93 -15.17
C GLN A 292 -20.57 -14.19 -13.96
N GLU A 293 -21.16 -13.02 -14.17
CA GLU A 293 -21.82 -12.27 -13.09
C GLU A 293 -23.03 -13.00 -12.53
N GLU A 294 -23.85 -13.63 -13.37
CA GLU A 294 -24.99 -14.46 -12.94
C GLU A 294 -24.54 -15.65 -12.08
N ILE A 295 -23.53 -16.40 -12.53
CA ILE A 295 -22.94 -17.52 -11.75
C ILE A 295 -22.40 -17.02 -10.41
N ARG A 296 -21.65 -15.91 -10.43
CA ARG A 296 -21.05 -15.33 -9.21
C ARG A 296 -22.13 -14.89 -8.22
N ASN A 297 -23.19 -14.24 -8.70
CA ASN A 297 -24.28 -13.76 -7.85
C ASN A 297 -25.07 -14.92 -7.25
N GLU A 298 -25.42 -15.94 -8.04
CA GLU A 298 -26.10 -17.15 -7.53
C GLU A 298 -25.27 -17.84 -6.45
N PHE A 299 -23.97 -18.01 -6.69
CA PHE A 299 -23.07 -18.63 -5.71
C PHE A 299 -22.94 -17.76 -4.45
N LEU A 300 -22.83 -16.44 -4.59
CA LEU A 300 -22.74 -15.52 -3.46
C LEU A 300 -24.00 -15.56 -2.60
N GLU A 301 -25.19 -15.58 -3.20
CA GLU A 301 -26.45 -15.70 -2.44
C GLU A 301 -26.55 -17.05 -1.73
N ASP A 302 -26.18 -18.14 -2.39
CA ASP A 302 -26.19 -19.49 -1.81
C ASP A 302 -25.25 -19.59 -0.58
N VAL A 303 -24.04 -19.02 -0.68
CA VAL A 303 -23.12 -18.89 0.46
C VAL A 303 -23.71 -18.03 1.58
N TRP A 304 -24.28 -16.88 1.22
CA TRP A 304 -24.82 -15.92 2.18
C TRP A 304 -26.00 -16.49 2.98
N VAL A 305 -26.96 -17.11 2.29
CA VAL A 305 -28.16 -17.68 2.90
C VAL A 305 -27.81 -18.83 3.84
N ASP A 306 -27.00 -19.79 3.38
CA ASP A 306 -26.67 -20.97 4.18
C ASP A 306 -25.83 -20.60 5.41
N PHE A 307 -24.79 -19.78 5.23
CA PHE A 307 -23.98 -19.32 6.36
C PHE A 307 -24.85 -18.58 7.39
N ASN A 308 -25.73 -17.69 6.94
CA ASN A 308 -26.56 -16.91 7.84
C ASN A 308 -27.58 -17.79 8.60
N GLY A 309 -28.15 -18.79 7.93
CA GLY A 309 -29.03 -19.78 8.55
C GLY A 309 -28.31 -20.60 9.61
N ASP A 310 -27.11 -21.10 9.29
CA ASP A 310 -26.29 -21.90 10.22
C ASP A 310 -25.76 -21.08 11.41
N SER A 311 -25.55 -19.78 11.22
CA SER A 311 -24.97 -18.88 12.22
C SER A 311 -26.02 -18.10 13.02
N GLY A 312 -27.26 -18.57 13.08
CA GLY A 312 -28.31 -17.95 13.89
C GLY A 312 -28.73 -16.55 13.43
N ASN A 313 -28.62 -16.27 12.13
CA ASN A 313 -28.90 -14.98 11.49
C ASN A 313 -27.96 -13.83 11.87
N ILE A 314 -26.71 -14.11 12.25
CA ILE A 314 -25.71 -13.09 12.66
C ILE A 314 -25.49 -11.96 11.63
N LEU A 315 -25.68 -12.21 10.34
CA LEU A 315 -25.51 -11.16 9.31
C LEU A 315 -26.60 -10.07 9.41
N ALA A 316 -27.71 -10.34 10.10
CA ALA A 316 -28.76 -9.35 10.38
C ALA A 316 -28.30 -8.25 11.36
N ASP A 317 -27.27 -8.52 12.17
CA ASP A 317 -26.75 -7.56 13.15
C ASP A 317 -25.76 -6.56 12.54
N LEU A 318 -25.24 -6.87 11.34
CA LEU A 318 -24.37 -5.97 10.58
C LEU A 318 -25.16 -4.79 10.00
N ASP A 319 -24.55 -3.62 9.96
CA ASP A 319 -25.07 -2.49 9.20
C ASP A 319 -24.90 -2.68 7.68
N GLU A 320 -25.47 -1.77 6.88
CA GLU A 320 -25.43 -1.88 5.42
C GLU A 320 -24.00 -1.84 4.86
N GLN A 321 -23.12 -1.02 5.44
CA GLN A 321 -21.74 -0.86 4.96
C GLN A 321 -20.92 -2.11 5.29
N ASP A 322 -21.09 -2.67 6.48
CA ASP A 322 -20.41 -3.88 6.93
C ASP A 322 -20.88 -5.11 6.14
N ARG A 323 -22.19 -5.24 5.90
CA ARG A 323 -22.72 -6.30 5.02
C ARG A 323 -22.12 -6.21 3.63
N ARG A 324 -22.09 -5.00 3.05
CA ARG A 324 -21.51 -4.79 1.73
C ARG A 324 -20.02 -5.15 1.71
N TRP A 325 -19.27 -4.71 2.72
CA TRP A 325 -17.85 -5.00 2.85
C TRP A 325 -17.58 -6.51 2.87
N VAL A 326 -18.26 -7.26 3.75
CA VAL A 326 -18.15 -8.72 3.86
C VAL A 326 -18.52 -9.39 2.53
N ARG A 327 -19.64 -8.97 1.95
CA ARG A 327 -20.15 -9.52 0.69
C ARG A 327 -19.17 -9.36 -0.46
N GLU A 328 -18.52 -8.20 -0.57
CA GLU A 328 -17.47 -7.98 -1.58
C GLU A 328 -16.26 -8.90 -1.37
N ARG A 329 -15.82 -9.15 -0.13
CA ARG A 329 -14.68 -10.04 0.14
C ARG A 329 -14.99 -11.49 -0.25
N ILE A 330 -16.21 -11.95 0.03
CA ILE A 330 -16.66 -13.29 -0.38
C ILE A 330 -16.80 -13.37 -1.91
N ALA A 331 -17.32 -12.33 -2.56
CA ALA A 331 -17.33 -12.27 -4.02
C ALA A 331 -15.92 -12.40 -4.63
N THR A 332 -14.90 -11.80 -4.01
CA THR A 332 -13.50 -12.00 -4.44
C THR A 332 -13.06 -13.46 -4.30
N ARG A 333 -13.38 -14.13 -3.17
CA ARG A 333 -13.05 -15.56 -2.97
C ARG A 333 -13.72 -16.46 -4.01
N ILE A 334 -14.98 -16.16 -4.34
CA ILE A 334 -15.73 -16.87 -5.39
C ILE A 334 -15.06 -16.66 -6.76
N ALA A 335 -14.70 -15.42 -7.10
CA ALA A 335 -14.05 -15.12 -8.38
C ALA A 335 -12.73 -15.89 -8.57
N VAL A 336 -11.92 -16.00 -7.51
CA VAL A 336 -10.68 -16.81 -7.53
C VAL A 336 -10.99 -18.28 -7.80
N LEU A 337 -11.96 -18.88 -7.09
CA LEU A 337 -12.34 -20.27 -7.31
C LEU A 337 -12.89 -20.52 -8.73
N MET A 338 -13.63 -19.55 -9.28
CA MET A 338 -14.13 -19.62 -10.65
C MET A 338 -12.98 -19.59 -11.68
N ALA A 339 -12.00 -18.69 -11.52
CA ALA A 339 -10.85 -18.61 -12.41
C ALA A 339 -9.99 -19.89 -12.39
N ASP A 340 -9.81 -20.49 -11.20
CA ASP A 340 -9.12 -21.78 -11.04
C ASP A 340 -9.87 -22.92 -11.73
N HIS A 341 -11.20 -22.91 -11.69
CA HIS A 341 -12.04 -23.90 -12.36
C HIS A 341 -11.89 -23.82 -13.89
N THR A 342 -11.93 -22.62 -14.47
CA THR A 342 -11.72 -22.39 -15.90
C THR A 342 -10.34 -22.87 -16.34
N SER A 343 -9.30 -22.55 -15.56
CA SER A 343 -7.92 -22.92 -15.86
C SER A 343 -7.66 -24.44 -15.85
N ARG A 344 -8.51 -25.23 -15.18
CA ARG A 344 -8.42 -26.70 -15.17
C ARG A 344 -9.21 -27.39 -16.30
N GLN A 345 -10.10 -26.66 -16.97
CA GLN A 345 -10.93 -27.19 -18.07
C GLN A 345 -10.38 -26.85 -19.46
N ALA A 346 -9.54 -25.81 -19.56
CA ALA A 346 -8.74 -25.51 -20.75
C ALA A 346 -7.50 -26.40 -20.81
#